data_AF-A0A527WPB4-F1
#
_entry.id   AF-A0A527WPB4-F1
#
_cell.length_a   1.000
_cell.length_b   1.000
_cell.length_c   1.000
_cell.angle_alpha   90.00
_cell.angle_beta   90.00
_cell.angle_gamma   90.00
#
_symmetry.space_group_name_H-M   'P 1'
#
loop_
_entity.id
_entity.type
_entity.pdbx_description
1 polymer ?
#
loop_
_entity_poly.entity_id
_entity_poly.type
_entity_poly.pdbx_seq_one_letter_code
_entity_poly.pdbx_strand_id
1 'polypeptide(L)' 'GLYNGFLAAGLFWGLYLGATGFQVKMFFLLCVATAGLYGAATVGRKTLFVQTVPAVLAILALWLGL' A
#
# COMPACT_ATOMS: atom_id res chain seq x y z
N GLY A 1 3.35 12.58 -5.25
CA GLY A 1 2.15 13.33 -5.64
C GLY A 1 1.11 13.26 -4.53
N LEU A 2 0.14 14.17 -4.52
CA LEU A 2 -0.85 14.32 -3.44
C LEU A 2 -1.66 13.03 -3.18
N TYR A 3 -2.09 12.33 -4.24
CA TYR A 3 -2.83 11.05 -4.10
C TYR A 3 -2.06 10.00 -3.31
N ASN A 4 -0.78 9.78 -3.64
CA ASN A 4 0.08 8.86 -2.88
C ASN A 4 0.31 9.37 -1.44
N GLY A 5 0.27 10.68 -1.22
CA GLY A 5 0.34 11.29 0.11
C GLY A 5 -0.87 10.91 0.98
N PHE A 6 -2.09 10.92 0.43
CA PHE A 6 -3.28 10.44 1.14
C PHE A 6 -3.19 8.95 1.48
N LEU A 7 -2.69 8.12 0.56
CA LEU A 7 -2.49 6.70 0.82
C LEU A 7 -1.47 6.48 1.95
N ALA A 8 -0.37 7.24 1.96
CA ALA A 8 0.63 7.19 3.01
C ALA A 8 0.06 7.66 4.37
N ALA A 9 -0.73 8.74 4.40
CA ALA A 9 -1.37 9.22 5.62
C ALA A 9 -2.32 8.18 6.23
N GLY A 10 -3.11 7.49 5.39
CA GLY A 10 -3.95 6.37 5.82
C GLY A 10 -3.15 5.21 6.40
N LEU A 11 -1.97 4.91 5.83
CA LEU A 11 -1.05 3.90 6.36
C LEU A 11 -0.49 4.30 7.73
N PHE A 12 -0.04 5.54 7.88
CA PHE A 12 0.47 6.06 9.16
C PHE A 12 -0.61 6.04 10.23
N TRP A 13 -1.84 6.40 9.88
CA TRP A 13 -2.99 6.26 10.77
C TRP A 13 -3.20 4.80 11.18
N GLY A 14 -3.21 3.88 10.23
CA GLY A 14 -3.36 2.45 10.52
C GLY A 14 -2.26 1.94 11.45
N LEU A 15 -1.02 2.37 11.26
CA LEU A 15 0.11 2.05 12.15
C LEU A 15 -0.09 2.63 13.56
N TYR A 16 -0.53 3.88 13.68
CA TYR A 16 -0.82 4.53 14.95
C TYR A 16 -1.88 3.80 15.78
N LEU A 17 -2.89 3.21 15.12
CA LEU A 17 -3.92 2.40 15.77
C LEU A 17 -3.42 1.03 16.29
N GLY A 18 -2.19 0.62 15.97
CA GLY A 18 -1.62 -0.64 16.45
C GLY A 18 -2.40 -1.86 15.93
N ALA A 19 -2.88 -2.70 16.86
CA ALA A 19 -3.61 -3.93 16.54
C ALA A 19 -4.99 -3.68 15.91
N THR A 20 -5.69 -2.61 16.32
CA THR A 20 -7.02 -2.26 15.77
C THR A 20 -6.92 -1.67 14.36
N GLY A 21 -5.72 -1.26 13.94
CA GLY A 21 -5.47 -0.68 12.62
C GLY A 21 -5.28 -1.68 11.49
N PHE A 22 -5.36 -2.99 11.73
CA PHE A 22 -5.09 -4.01 10.71
C PHE A 22 -5.90 -3.82 9.43
N GLN A 23 -7.21 -3.62 9.56
CA GLN A 23 -8.10 -3.42 8.40
C GLN A 23 -7.78 -2.14 7.63
N VAL A 24 -7.38 -1.07 8.35
CA VAL A 24 -6.98 0.21 7.74
C VAL A 24 -5.70 0.02 6.92
N LYS A 25 -4.67 -0.64 7.49
CA LYS A 25 -3.43 -0.95 6.78
C LYS A 25 -3.70 -1.79 5.53
N MET A 26 -4.49 -2.85 5.67
CA MET A 26 -4.89 -3.74 4.56
C MET A 26 -5.57 -2.97 3.43
N PHE A 27 -6.57 -2.15 3.75
CA PHE A 27 -7.31 -1.37 2.76
C PHE A 27 -6.37 -0.43 1.98
N PHE A 28 -5.57 0.37 2.69
CA PHE A 28 -4.67 1.30 2.03
C PHE A 28 -3.55 0.60 1.24
N LEU A 29 -3.00 -0.51 1.72
CA LEU A 29 -2.03 -1.29 0.96
C LEU A 29 -2.64 -1.90 -0.31
N LEU A 30 -3.88 -2.37 -0.27
CA LEU A 30 -4.59 -2.84 -1.46
C LEU A 30 -4.82 -1.71 -2.46
N CYS A 31 -5.16 -0.50 -1.99
CA CYS A 31 -5.23 0.68 -2.85
C CYS A 31 -3.87 1.00 -3.49
N VAL A 32 -2.77 0.93 -2.75
CA VAL A 32 -1.42 1.16 -3.28
C VAL A 32 -1.05 0.08 -4.31
N ALA A 33 -1.34 -1.19 -4.03
CA ALA A 33 -1.05 -2.30 -4.95
C ALA A 33 -1.82 -2.16 -6.28
N THR A 34 -3.12 -1.86 -6.20
CA THR A 34 -3.99 -1.66 -7.38
C THR A 34 -3.61 -0.42 -8.18
N ALA A 35 -3.33 0.72 -7.51
CA ALA A 35 -2.81 1.93 -8.15
C ALA A 35 -1.47 1.67 -8.86
N GLY A 36 -0.58 0.90 -8.22
CA GLY A 36 0.71 0.52 -8.81
C GLY A 36 0.56 -0.37 -10.05
N LEU A 37 -0.40 -1.30 -10.06
CA LEU A 37 -0.69 -2.14 -11.23
C LEU A 37 -1.22 -1.29 -12.39
N TYR A 38 -2.15 -0.38 -12.10
CA TYR A 38 -2.66 0.54 -13.11
C TYR A 38 -1.57 1.47 -13.64
N GLY A 39 -0.73 2.01 -12.75
CA GLY A 39 0.43 2.82 -13.13
C GLY A 39 1.48 2.04 -13.92
N ALA A 40 1.66 0.76 -13.65
CA ALA A 40 2.54 -0.10 -14.43
C ALA A 40 2.04 -0.29 -15.87
N ALA A 41 0.73 -0.40 -16.05
CA ALA A 41 0.09 -0.53 -17.35
C ALA A 41 0.08 0.79 -18.15
N THR A 42 -0.04 1.94 -17.48
CA THR A 42 -0.28 3.24 -18.14
C THR A 42 0.93 4.16 -18.18
N VAL A 43 1.70 4.25 -17.10
CA VAL A 43 2.85 5.17 -16.96
C VAL A 43 4.17 4.46 -17.25
N GLY A 44 4.27 3.18 -16.88
CA GLY A 44 5.40 2.32 -17.22
C GLY A 44 5.82 1.35 -16.12
N ARG A 45 6.61 0.34 -16.50
CA ARG A 45 7.00 -0.79 -15.63
C ARG A 45 7.71 -0.40 -14.33
N LYS A 46 8.32 0.79 -14.25
CA LYS A 46 8.96 1.30 -13.02
C LYS A 46 7.97 1.35 -11.85
N THR A 47 6.71 1.71 -12.11
CA THR A 47 5.66 1.82 -11.09
C THR A 47 5.35 0.48 -10.41
N LEU A 48 5.52 -0.62 -11.13
CA LEU A 48 5.34 -1.98 -10.59
C LEU A 48 6.35 -2.26 -9.46
N PHE A 49 7.63 -1.98 -9.70
CA PHE A 49 8.71 -2.25 -8.74
C PHE A 49 8.76 -1.24 -7.57
N VAL A 50 8.34 0.01 -7.80
CA VAL A 50 8.37 1.06 -6.77
C VAL A 50 7.10 1.10 -5.92
N GLN A 51 5.97 0.59 -6.43
CA GLN A 51 4.68 0.71 -5.74
C GLN A 51 4.00 -0.64 -5.51
N THR A 52 3.79 -1.45 -6.54
CA THR A 52 3.07 -2.74 -6.41
C THR A 52 3.84 -3.76 -5.60
N VAL A 53 5.11 -4.02 -5.95
CA VAL A 53 5.95 -5.00 -5.24
C VAL A 53 6.03 -4.69 -3.73
N PRO A 54 6.43 -3.48 -3.29
CA PRO A 54 6.52 -3.19 -1.86
C PRO A 54 5.16 -3.25 -1.16
N ALA A 55 4.06 -2.85 -1.82
CA ALA A 55 2.72 -2.95 -1.24
C ALA A 55 2.30 -4.41 -1.01
N VAL A 56 2.55 -5.30 -1.99
CA VAL A 56 2.25 -6.73 -1.87
C VAL A 56 3.11 -7.37 -0.79
N LEU A 57 4.40 -7.04 -0.72
CA LEU A 57 5.28 -7.52 0.36
C LEU A 57 4.78 -7.08 1.74
N ALA A 58 4.33 -5.84 1.88
CA ALA A 58 3.75 -5.35 3.13
C ALA A 58 2.43 -6.05 3.49
N ILE A 59 1.58 -6.36 2.51
CA ILE A 59 0.35 -7.15 2.73
C ILE A 59 0.71 -8.54 3.26
N LEU A 60 1.68 -9.20 2.63
CA LEU A 60 2.13 -10.53 3.05
C LEU A 60 2.74 -10.49 4.46
N ALA A 61 3.57 -9.49 4.77
CA ALA A 61 4.13 -9.30 6.11
C ALA A 61 3.02 -9.19 7.17
N LEU A 62 2.02 -8.32 6.94
CA LEU A 62 0.89 -8.18 7.85
C LEU A 62 0.06 -9.45 7.98
N TRP A 63 -0.16 -10.17 6.87
CA TRP A 63 -0.89 -11.46 6.89
C TRP A 63 -0.16 -12.53 7.70
N LEU A 64 1.18 -12.52 7.68
CA LEU A 64 2.03 -13.43 8.45
C LEU A 64 2.25 -12.96 9.91
N GLY A 65 1.72 -11.79 10.29
CA GLY A 65 1.86 -11.23 11.63
C GLY A 65 3.25 -10.67 11.93
N LEU A 66 4.00 -10.26 10.89
CA LEU A 66 5.28 -9.58 10.98
C LEU A 66 5.08 -8.05 11.13
#